data_AF-A0A937LMF6-F1
#
_entry.id   AF-A0A937LMF6-F1
#
_cell.length_a   1.000
_cell.length_b   1.000
_cell.length_c   1.000
_cell.angle_alpha   90.00
_cell.angle_beta   90.00
_cell.angle_gamma   90.00
#
_symmetry.space_group_name_H-M   'P 1'
#
loop_
_entity.id
_entity.type
_entity.pdbx_description
1 polymer ?
#
loop_
_entity_poly.entity_id
_entity_poly.type
_entity_poly.pdbx_seq_one_letter_code
_entity_poly.pdbx_strand_id
1 'polypeptide(L)' 'MDAHKKTETNLEVEILVAHQNNDGLKLAELYAEAAYNSSNSDKACFFMVNAYTIALENRHPDTRSFFQFLKKYDRER' A
#
# COMPACT_ATOMS: atom_id res chain seq x y z
N MET A 1 20.46 -2.12 -16.58
CA MET A 1 18.99 -2.23 -16.41
C MET A 1 18.78 -3.00 -15.10
N ASP A 2 17.59 -3.06 -14.48
CA ASP A 2 17.27 -4.03 -13.39
C ASP A 2 17.45 -3.64 -11.90
N ALA A 3 17.52 -2.37 -11.51
CA ALA A 3 17.33 -2.00 -10.10
C ALA A 3 15.85 -2.03 -9.68
N HIS A 4 14.95 -1.45 -10.50
CA HIS A 4 13.50 -1.38 -10.23
C HIS A 4 12.83 -2.74 -10.14
N LYS A 5 13.23 -3.71 -10.97
CA LYS A 5 12.62 -5.04 -11.00
C LYS A 5 12.91 -5.84 -9.73
N LYS A 6 14.07 -5.61 -9.09
CA LYS A 6 14.48 -6.32 -7.87
C LYS A 6 13.68 -5.85 -6.64
N THR A 7 13.33 -4.57 -6.60
CA THR A 7 12.53 -3.97 -5.52
C THR A 7 11.07 -4.39 -5.60
N GLU A 8 10.48 -4.41 -6.81
CA GLU A 8 9.09 -4.88 -7.01
C GLU A 8 8.91 -6.33 -6.54
N THR A 9 9.83 -7.23 -6.90
CA THR A 9 9.76 -8.64 -6.47
C THR A 9 9.96 -8.80 -4.96
N ASN A 10 10.79 -7.95 -4.34
CA ASN A 10 11.01 -8.01 -2.90
C ASN A 10 9.75 -7.53 -2.13
N LEU A 11 9.09 -6.48 -2.62
CA LEU A 11 7.86 -5.98 -2.02
C LEU A 11 6.71 -6.99 -2.13
N GLU A 12 6.59 -7.68 -3.27
CA GLU A 12 5.59 -8.76 -3.45
C GLU A 12 5.81 -9.92 -2.46
N VAL A 13 7.07 -10.31 -2.23
CA VAL A 13 7.41 -11.35 -1.24
C VAL A 13 7.06 -10.88 0.17
N GLU A 14 7.38 -9.64 0.53
CA GLU A 14 7.07 -9.08 1.85
C GLU A 14 5.55 -8.98 2.08
N ILE A 15 4.76 -8.62 1.06
CA ILE A 15 3.29 -8.61 1.12
C ILE A 15 2.76 -10.02 1.42
N LEU A 16 3.27 -11.04 0.72
CA LEU A 16 2.87 -12.43 0.95
C LEU A 16 3.22 -12.91 2.36
N VAL A 17 4.40 -12.55 2.87
CA VAL A 17 4.82 -12.90 4.24
C VAL A 17 3.95 -12.19 5.28
N ALA A 18 3.64 -10.90 5.10
CA ALA A 18 2.76 -10.17 6.00
C ALA A 18 1.35 -10.79 6.03
N HIS A 19 0.82 -11.22 4.88
CA HIS A 19 -0.42 -11.99 4.82
C HIS A 19 -0.35 -13.31 5.59
N GLN A 20 0.71 -14.09 5.40
CA GLN A 20 0.88 -15.38 6.11
C GLN A 20 0.95 -15.20 7.63
N ASN A 21 1.54 -14.09 8.08
CA ASN A 21 1.67 -13.77 9.50
C ASN A 21 0.43 -13.08 10.09
N ASN A 22 -0.60 -12.77 9.28
CA ASN A 22 -1.73 -11.91 9.65
C ASN A 22 -1.29 -10.55 10.23
N ASP A 23 -0.16 -10.02 9.75
CA ASP A 23 0.37 -8.73 10.20
C ASP A 23 -0.28 -7.60 9.40
N GLY A 24 -1.51 -7.24 9.79
CA GLY A 24 -2.30 -6.22 9.12
C GLY A 24 -1.64 -4.83 9.17
N LEU A 25 -0.88 -4.51 10.22
CA LEU A 25 -0.16 -3.24 10.29
C LEU A 25 0.93 -3.21 9.22
N LYS A 26 1.78 -4.25 9.17
CA LYS A 26 2.85 -4.31 8.18
C LYS A 26 2.32 -4.38 6.76
N LEU A 27 1.22 -5.10 6.56
CA LEU A 27 0.58 -5.23 5.27
C LEU A 27 0.06 -3.87 4.75
N ALA A 28 -0.52 -3.05 5.62
CA ALA A 28 -0.94 -1.69 5.26
C ALA A 28 0.25 -0.81 4.84
N GLU A 29 1.37 -0.87 5.56
CA GLU A 29 2.61 -0.16 5.20
C GLU A 29 3.14 -0.56 3.81
N LEU A 30 3.19 -1.86 3.54
CA LEU A 30 3.72 -2.40 2.28
C LEU A 30 2.86 -2.02 1.08
N TYR A 31 1.53 -2.06 1.23
CA TYR A 31 0.63 -1.55 0.19
C TYR A 31 0.78 -0.03 -0.02
N ALA A 32 0.99 0.74 1.05
CA ALA A 32 1.25 2.18 0.91
C ALA A 32 2.58 2.44 0.19
N GLU A 33 3.63 1.69 0.50
CA GLU A 33 4.90 1.75 -0.21
C GLU A 33 4.76 1.42 -1.71
N ALA A 34 3.99 0.38 -2.05
CA ALA A 34 3.66 0.06 -3.43
C ALA A 34 2.94 1.23 -4.13
N ALA A 35 2.02 1.90 -3.42
CA ALA A 35 1.31 3.05 -3.94
C ALA A 35 2.24 4.24 -4.23
N TYR A 36 3.16 4.56 -3.30
CA TYR A 36 4.10 5.66 -3.46
C TYR A 36 5.13 5.42 -4.57
N ASN A 37 5.55 4.17 -4.77
CA ASN A 37 6.53 3.81 -5.79
C ASN A 37 5.89 3.63 -7.19
N SER A 38 4.57 3.64 -7.30
CA SER A 38 3.90 3.45 -8.58
C SER A 38 3.86 4.74 -9.40
N SER A 39 4.40 4.68 -10.62
CA SER A 39 4.34 5.78 -11.59
C SER A 39 2.99 5.91 -12.29
N ASN A 40 2.13 4.89 -12.18
CA ASN A 40 0.78 4.88 -12.74
C ASN A 40 -0.22 5.22 -11.64
N SER A 41 -0.97 6.31 -11.82
CA SER A 41 -1.95 6.79 -10.83
C SER A 41 -3.03 5.76 -10.49
N ASP A 42 -3.50 4.97 -11.45
CA ASP A 42 -4.50 3.93 -11.19
C ASP A 42 -3.93 2.78 -10.36
N LYS A 43 -2.69 2.36 -10.66
CA LYS A 43 -1.98 1.37 -9.83
C LYS A 43 -1.70 1.91 -8.43
N ALA A 44 -1.27 3.17 -8.32
CA ALA A 44 -1.05 3.82 -7.03
C ALA A 44 -2.33 3.83 -6.18
N CYS A 45 -3.46 4.20 -6.80
CA CYS A 45 -4.76 4.20 -6.13
C CYS A 45 -5.22 2.79 -5.75
N PHE A 46 -5.02 1.80 -6.63
CA PHE A 46 -5.33 0.40 -6.32
C PHE A 46 -4.60 -0.07 -5.06
N PHE A 47 -3.29 0.19 -4.96
CA PHE A 47 -2.53 -0.17 -3.79
C PHE A 47 -2.94 0.62 -2.54
N MET A 48 -3.18 1.93 -2.68
CA MET A 48 -3.55 2.76 -1.54
C MET A 48 -4.94 2.42 -0.98
N VAL A 49 -5.91 2.01 -1.81
CA VAL A 49 -7.21 1.53 -1.32
C VAL A 49 -7.04 0.28 -0.45
N ASN A 50 -6.17 -0.65 -0.85
CA ASN A 50 -5.86 -1.83 -0.05
C ASN A 50 -5.18 -1.42 1.26
N ALA A 51 -4.16 -0.55 1.21
CA ALA A 51 -3.49 -0.02 2.39
C ALA A 51 -4.47 0.61 3.38
N TYR A 52 -5.36 1.47 2.88
CA TYR A 52 -6.35 2.18 3.70
C TYR A 52 -7.40 1.25 4.30
N THR A 53 -7.90 0.27 3.54
CA THR A 53 -8.89 -0.70 4.04
C THR A 53 -8.31 -1.52 5.19
N ILE A 54 -7.10 -2.05 5.01
CA ILE A 54 -6.40 -2.83 6.03
C ILE A 54 -6.07 -1.96 7.25
N ALA A 55 -5.67 -0.70 7.01
CA ALA A 55 -5.39 0.27 8.05
C ALA A 55 -6.63 0.55 8.94
N LEU A 56 -7.82 0.67 8.34
CA LEU A 56 -9.08 0.80 9.08
C LEU A 56 -9.38 -0.41 9.95
N GLU A 57 -9.23 -1.62 9.39
CA GLU A 57 -9.47 -2.89 10.09
C GLU A 57 -8.54 -3.06 11.30
N ASN A 58 -7.29 -2.59 11.19
CA ASN A 58 -6.24 -2.77 12.19
C ASN A 58 -5.99 -1.53 13.06
N ARG A 59 -6.78 -0.46 12.89
CA ARG A 59 -6.60 0.84 13.58
C ARG A 59 -5.19 1.43 13.42
N HIS A 60 -4.63 1.33 12.21
CA HIS A 60 -3.28 1.82 11.92
C HIS A 60 -3.19 3.34 12.11
N PRO A 61 -2.10 3.87 12.70
CA PRO A 61 -1.95 5.30 12.95
C PRO A 61 -1.99 6.16 11.67
N ASP A 62 -1.47 5.63 10.56
CA ASP A 62 -1.40 6.35 9.28
C ASP A 62 -2.67 6.29 8.43
N THR A 63 -3.77 5.73 8.96
CA THR A 63 -5.07 5.66 8.26
C THR A 63 -5.48 7.01 7.67
N ARG A 64 -5.27 8.11 8.43
CA ARG A 64 -5.59 9.46 7.96
C ARG A 64 -4.72 9.92 6.79
N SER A 65 -3.44 9.55 6.80
CA SER A 65 -2.50 9.87 5.73
C SER A 65 -2.86 9.14 4.44
N PHE A 66 -3.28 7.86 4.55
CA PHE A 66 -3.73 7.07 3.40
C PHE A 66 -5.03 7.64 2.79
N PHE A 67 -5.97 8.06 3.63
CA PHE A 67 -7.18 8.76 3.18
C PHE A 67 -6.84 10.06 2.42
N GLN A 68 -5.90 10.87 2.93
CA GLN A 68 -5.48 12.10 2.26
C GLN A 68 -4.86 11.82 0.88
N PHE A 69 -4.11 10.72 0.74
CA PHE A 69 -3.61 10.29 -0.55
C PHE A 69 -4.75 10.00 -1.52
N LEU A 70 -5.76 9.21 -1.12
CA LEU A 70 -6.89 8.86 -1.98
C LEU A 70 -7.70 10.09 -2.41
N LYS A 71 -7.88 11.07 -1.51
CA LYS A 71 -8.52 12.35 -1.84
C LYS A 71 -7.78 13.14 -2.92
N LYS A 72 -6.45 13.08 -2.96
CA LYS A 72 -5.64 13.78 -3.99
C LYS A 72 -5.96 13.28 -5.41
N TYR A 73 -6.38 12.02 -5.54
CA TYR A 73 -6.70 11.39 -6.83
C TYR A 73 -8.21 11.31 -7.11
N ASP A 74 -9.06 11.99 -6.32
CA ASP A 74 -10.54 11.92 -6.39
C ASP A 74 -11.09 10.48 -6.35
N ARG A 75 -10.44 9.61 -5.55
CA ARG A 75 -10.83 8.20 -5.35
C ARG A 75 -11.62 7.98 -4.05
N GLU A 76 -11.67 8.98 -3.17
CA GLU A 76 -12.46 8.97 -1.95
C GLU A 76 -12.93 10.40 -1.63
N ARG A 77 -14.16 10.58 -1.13
CA ARG A 77 -14.81 11.89 -0.98
C ARG A 77 -14.99 12.27 0.49
#